data_AF-A0A963L4H5-F1
#
_entry.id   AF-A0A963L4H5-F1
#
_cell.length_a   1.000
_cell.length_b   1.000
_cell.length_c   1.000
_cell.angle_alpha   90.00
_cell.angle_beta   90.00
_cell.angle_gamma   90.00
#
_symmetry.space_group_name_H-M   'P 1'
#
loop_
_entity.id
_entity.type
_entity.pdbx_description
1 polymer ?
#
loop_
_entity_poly.entity_id
_entity_poly.type
_entity_poly.pdbx_seq_one_letter_code
_entity_poly.pdbx_strand_id
1 'polypeptide(L)'
;GPAKAAKSAAPAFKQYRESDGQFYFKLLNAQGKLMLQSKAFAAPREAAQAIQRLQQLGTAGLADLSGQISERASDAEVAAALQHFAQNVT
;
A
#
# COMPACT_ATOMS: atom_id res chain seq x y z
N GLY A 1 -7.94 -26.56 6.06
CA GLY A 1 -6.61 -26.82 5.45
C GLY A 1 -6.16 -25.54 4.76
N PRO A 2 -4.87 -25.18 4.80
CA PRO A 2 -4.42 -23.91 4.25
C PRO A 2 -4.69 -23.95 2.74
N ALA A 3 -5.46 -22.99 2.26
CA ALA A 3 -5.79 -22.90 0.85
C ALA A 3 -4.47 -22.72 0.07
N LYS A 4 -4.19 -23.71 -0.77
CA LYS A 4 -3.20 -23.67 -1.85
C LYS A 4 -3.68 -22.61 -2.86
N ALA A 5 -3.48 -21.33 -2.55
CA ALA A 5 -3.68 -20.26 -3.52
C ALA A 5 -2.39 -20.15 -4.35
N ALA A 6 -2.55 -20.09 -5.66
CA ALA A 6 -1.54 -20.16 -6.69
C ALA A 6 -0.33 -19.22 -6.47
N LYS A 7 0.70 -19.36 -7.32
CA LYS A 7 1.73 -18.32 -7.56
C LYS A 7 1.11 -17.03 -8.15
N SER A 8 -0.01 -16.58 -7.59
CA SER A 8 -0.64 -15.29 -7.82
C SER A 8 0.36 -14.25 -7.37
N ALA A 9 0.80 -13.43 -8.32
CA ALA A 9 1.64 -12.29 -8.04
C ALA A 9 1.13 -11.56 -6.79
N ALA A 10 2.02 -11.27 -5.85
CA ALA A 10 1.62 -10.60 -4.62
C ALA A 10 1.38 -9.11 -4.91
N PRO A 11 0.44 -8.44 -4.21
CA PRO A 11 0.44 -6.99 -4.18
C PRO A 11 1.80 -6.49 -3.68
N ALA A 12 2.24 -5.33 -4.18
CA ALA A 12 3.55 -4.78 -3.89
C ALA A 12 3.49 -3.27 -3.63
N PHE A 13 4.13 -2.84 -2.55
CA PHE A 13 4.39 -1.42 -2.31
C PHE A 13 5.67 -0.99 -3.02
N LYS A 14 5.60 0.10 -3.77
CA LYS A 14 6.76 0.72 -4.43
C LYS A 14 6.87 2.16 -3.96
N GLN A 15 7.94 2.47 -3.24
CA GLN A 15 8.32 3.84 -2.90
C GLN A 15 9.23 4.39 -4.01
N TYR A 16 9.04 5.66 -4.36
CA TYR A 16 9.82 6.37 -5.36
C TYR A 16 9.97 7.84 -4.95
N ARG A 17 11.00 8.50 -5.47
CA ARG A 17 11.18 9.95 -5.35
C ARG A 17 10.78 10.56 -6.68
N GLU A 18 9.88 11.54 -6.64
CA GLU A 18 9.46 12.27 -7.84
C GLU A 18 10.47 13.34 -8.23
N SER A 19 10.28 13.90 -9.43
CA SER A 19 11.15 14.97 -9.95
C SER A 19 11.11 16.24 -9.11
N ASP A 20 10.02 16.46 -8.37
CA ASP A 20 9.86 17.56 -7.40
C ASP A 20 10.74 17.37 -6.14
N GLY A 21 11.41 16.22 -6.00
CA GLY A 21 12.27 15.92 -4.88
C GLY A 21 11.55 15.34 -3.67
N GLN A 22 10.22 15.29 -3.70
CA GLN A 22 9.36 14.69 -2.68
C GLN A 22 9.25 13.16 -2.86
N PHE A 23 8.86 12.47 -1.78
CA PHE A 23 8.77 11.01 -1.76
C PHE A 23 7.32 10.57 -1.86
N TYR A 24 7.08 9.52 -2.63
CA TYR A 24 5.76 8.96 -2.86
C TYR A 24 5.84 7.45 -2.74
N PHE A 25 4.71 6.83 -2.47
CA PHE A 25 4.57 5.40 -2.62
C PHE A 25 3.29 5.06 -3.36
N LYS A 26 3.31 3.90 -3.99
CA LYS A 26 2.13 3.30 -4.61
C LYS A 26 2.01 1.84 -4.24
N LEU A 27 0.78 1.41 -4.04
CA LEU A 27 0.39 0.03 -3.89
C LEU A 27 -0.13 -0.49 -5.23
N LEU A 28 0.48 -1.56 -5.70
CA LEU A 28 0.01 -2.30 -6.86
C LEU A 28 -0.62 -3.61 -6.40
N ASN A 29 -1.68 -4.06 -7.06
CA ASN A 29 -2.21 -5.40 -6.83
C ASN A 29 -1.34 -6.47 -7.51
N ALA A 30 -1.75 -7.72 -7.34
CA ALA A 30 -1.19 -8.89 -8.03
C ALA A 30 -0.98 -8.68 -9.54
N GLN A 31 -1.91 -8.01 -10.19
CA GLN A 31 -1.91 -7.79 -11.63
C GLN A 31 -1.12 -6.53 -12.05
N GLY A 32 -0.45 -5.86 -11.10
CA GLY A 32 0.25 -4.60 -11.34
C GLY A 32 -0.66 -3.38 -11.47
N LYS A 33 -1.96 -3.52 -11.18
CA LYS A 33 -2.93 -2.41 -11.19
C LYS A 33 -2.68 -1.50 -9.98
N LEU A 34 -2.66 -0.19 -10.22
CA LEU A 34 -2.59 0.81 -9.15
C LEU A 34 -3.83 0.71 -8.26
N MET A 35 -3.61 0.34 -7.00
CA MET A 35 -4.66 0.29 -5.98
C MET A 35 -4.68 1.57 -5.17
N LEU A 36 -3.50 2.10 -4.83
CA LEU A 36 -3.39 3.27 -3.99
C LEU A 36 -2.10 4.01 -4.32
N GLN A 37 -2.17 5.34 -4.30
CA GLN A 37 -1.04 6.24 -4.42
C GLN A 37 -1.08 7.23 -3.25
N SER A 38 0.04 7.38 -2.58
CA SER A 38 0.18 8.38 -1.54
C SER A 38 0.33 9.78 -2.12
N LYS A 39 0.17 10.77 -1.25
CA LYS A 39 0.64 12.13 -1.49
C LYS A 39 2.16 12.19 -1.36
N ALA A 40 2.64 13.40 -1.62
CA ALA A 40 4.02 13.78 -1.45
C ALA A 40 4.39 13.81 0.04
N PHE A 41 5.47 13.13 0.38
CA PHE A 41 6.08 13.16 1.70
C PHE A 41 7.34 14.00 1.67
N ALA A 42 7.54 14.78 2.73
CA ALA A 42 8.74 15.58 2.91
C ALA A 42 9.97 14.70 3.17
N ALA A 43 9.80 13.59 3.90
CA ALA A 43 10.87 12.66 4.24
C ALA A 43 10.61 11.23 3.72
N PRO A 44 11.67 10.51 3.30
CA PRO A 44 11.54 9.11 2.86
C PRO A 44 11.10 8.20 4.01
N ARG A 45 11.42 8.57 5.25
CA ARG A 45 11.00 7.87 6.47
C ARG A 45 9.49 7.92 6.65
N GLU A 46 8.85 9.06 6.39
CA GLU A 46 7.39 9.18 6.54
C GLU A 46 6.65 8.29 5.54
N ALA A 47 7.10 8.27 4.27
CA ALA A 47 6.57 7.36 3.27
C ALA A 47 6.72 5.89 3.70
N ALA A 48 7.89 5.51 4.22
CA ALA A 48 8.13 4.17 4.74
C ALA A 48 7.24 3.84 5.96
N GLN A 49 7.06 4.77 6.90
CA GLN A 49 6.18 4.58 8.05
C GLN A 49 4.72 4.42 7.65
N ALA A 50 4.26 5.18 6.66
CA ALA A 50 2.91 5.03 6.11
C ALA A 50 2.72 3.65 5.47
N ILE A 51 3.69 3.19 4.67
CA ILE A 51 3.69 1.83 4.12
C ILE A 51 3.62 0.77 5.23
N GLN A 52 4.48 0.88 6.25
CA GLN A 52 4.50 -0.05 7.38
C GLN A 52 3.16 -0.06 8.12
N ARG A 53 2.55 1.11 8.33
CA ARG A 53 1.25 1.24 8.98
C ARG A 53 0.13 0.60 8.16
N LEU A 54 0.16 0.73 6.84
CA LEU A 54 -0.76 0.02 5.94
C LEU A 54 -0.56 -1.50 5.97
N GLN A 55 0.68 -1.96 6.08
CA GLN A 55 0.97 -3.40 6.20
C GLN A 55 0.50 -3.98 7.54
N GLN A 56 0.67 -3.24 8.64
CA GLN A 56 0.32 -3.70 10.00
C GLN A 56 -1.18 -3.55 10.33
N LEU A 57 -1.76 -2.40 10.00
CA LEU A 57 -3.15 -2.06 10.36
C LEU A 57 -4.14 -2.29 9.21
N GLY A 58 -3.66 -2.56 8.00
CA GLY A 58 -4.51 -2.74 6.82
C GLY A 58 -5.39 -1.52 6.54
N THR A 59 -6.70 -1.76 6.36
CA THR A 59 -7.71 -0.71 6.11
C THR A 59 -7.86 0.29 7.25
N ALA A 60 -7.56 -0.09 8.50
CA ALA A 60 -7.57 0.86 9.61
C ALA A 60 -6.43 1.88 9.49
N GLY A 61 -5.25 1.44 9.04
CA GLY A 61 -4.13 2.33 8.72
C GLY A 61 -4.44 3.25 7.54
N LEU A 62 -5.22 2.77 6.57
CA LEU A 62 -5.68 3.60 5.47
C LEU A 62 -6.60 4.74 5.92
N ALA A 63 -7.50 4.48 6.87
CA ALA A 63 -8.38 5.50 7.42
C ALA A 63 -7.58 6.59 8.16
N ASP A 64 -6.57 6.19 8.94
CA ASP A 64 -5.64 7.11 9.62
C ASP A 64 -4.81 7.95 8.63
N LEU A 65 -4.36 7.32 7.54
CA LEU A 65 -3.57 7.96 6.50
C LEU A 65 -4.41 8.66 5.42
N SER A 66 -5.73 8.77 5.58
CA SER A 66 -6.63 9.30 4.54
C SER A 66 -6.20 10.68 4.03
N GLY A 67 -5.69 11.54 4.91
CA GLY A 67 -5.14 12.85 4.55
C GLY A 67 -3.85 12.81 3.71
N GLN A 68 -3.14 11.68 3.73
CA GLN A 68 -1.87 11.40 3.05
C GLN A 68 -2.03 10.51 1.81
N ILE A 69 -3.27 10.15 1.44
CA ILE A 69 -3.57 9.42 0.20
C ILE A 69 -4.01 10.39 -0.87
N SER A 70 -3.41 10.29 -2.07
CA SER A 70 -3.75 11.13 -3.23
C SER A 70 -4.80 10.46 -4.09
N GLU A 71 -4.57 9.20 -4.45
CA GLU A 71 -5.48 8.39 -5.23
C GLU A 71 -5.67 7.02 -4.60
N ARG A 72 -6.90 6.50 -4.68
CA ARG A 72 -7.20 5.13 -4.28
C ARG A 72 -8.27 4.53 -5.18
N ALA A 73 -8.15 3.24 -5.43
CA ALA A 73 -9.18 2.43 -6.05
C ALA A 73 -10.34 2.19 -5.06
N SER A 74 -11.32 1.39 -5.49
CA SER A 74 -12.45 0.99 -4.66
C SER A 74 -11.98 0.35 -3.35
N ASP A 75 -12.75 0.59 -2.29
CA ASP A 75 -12.44 0.17 -0.92
C ASP A 75 -12.20 -1.33 -0.84
N ALA A 76 -13.01 -2.12 -1.57
CA ALA A 76 -12.88 -3.57 -1.66
C ALA A 76 -11.53 -4.03 -2.27
N GLU A 77 -11.07 -3.37 -3.33
CA GLU A 77 -9.81 -3.74 -3.98
C GLU A 77 -8.60 -3.36 -3.11
N VAL A 78 -8.62 -2.17 -2.52
CA VAL A 78 -7.58 -1.73 -1.60
C VAL A 78 -7.55 -2.62 -0.35
N ALA A 79 -8.71 -2.94 0.22
CA ALA A 79 -8.81 -3.85 1.36
C ALA A 79 -8.23 -5.23 1.04
N ALA A 80 -8.55 -5.80 -0.12
CA ALA A 80 -8.01 -7.09 -0.54
C ALA A 80 -6.48 -7.06 -0.68
N ALA A 81 -5.92 -5.99 -1.26
CA ALA A 81 -4.48 -5.84 -1.37
C ALA A 81 -3.80 -5.67 0.00
N LEU A 82 -4.37 -4.85 0.89
CA LEU A 82 -3.84 -4.62 2.24
C LEU A 82 -3.92 -5.84 3.14
N GLN A 83 -5.02 -6.60 3.05
CA GLN A 83 -5.20 -7.84 3.80
C GLN A 83 -4.15 -8.90 3.43
N HIS A 84 -3.63 -8.87 2.20
CA HIS A 84 -2.51 -9.73 1.83
C HIS A 84 -1.26 -9.41 2.64
N PHE A 85 -0.93 -8.14 2.89
CA PHE A 85 0.23 -7.78 3.70
C PHE A 85 0.01 -8.05 5.18
N ALA A 86 -1.17 -7.75 5.72
CA ALA A 86 -1.49 -8.02 7.13
C ALA A 86 -1.32 -9.52 7.49
N GLN A 87 -1.50 -10.42 6.53
CA GLN A 87 -1.28 -11.86 6.72
C GLN A 87 0.17 -12.32 6.50
N ASN A 88 1.04 -11.46 5.97
CA ASN A 88 2.46 -11.78 5.67
C ASN A 88 3.45 -10.95 6.51
N VAL A 89 2.99 -10.03 7.36
CA VAL A 89 3.82 -9.37 8.39
C VAL A 89 4.00 -10.37 9.54
N THR A 90 5.08 -11.15 9.49
CA THR A 90 5.55 -12.02 10.58
C THR A 90 6.77 -11.39 11.23
#